data_AF-A0A1H8AY93-F1
#
_entry.id   AF-A0A1H8AY93-F1
#
_cell.length_a   1.000
_cell.length_b   1.000
_cell.length_c   1.000
_cell.angle_alpha   90.00
_cell.angle_beta   90.00
_cell.angle_gamma   90.00
#
_symmetry.space_group_name_H-M   'P 1'
#
loop_
_entity.id
_entity.type
_entity.pdbx_description
1 polymer ?
#
loop_
_entity_poly.entity_id
_entity_poly.type
_entity_poly.pdbx_seq_one_letter_code
_entity_poly.pdbx_strand_id
1 'polypeptide(L)'
;MDFELTLRYLYGKPQSDFDALLIHLEDMIDTFERNVEATMTLYGQSYLSEKEKIKNTFRVQWKAANEVYKEAYEEISGDDSEKNAWAAHKANFAYIEGEEQSAEEFVDRNHREMIDHYNKSATAMLYSILEGQFRRFAELLRLLGNHILTVEDLVQKNYLDGIVKYLEKVIGLNVTTIKPYIEKLQPLRLLRNKIMHNNGEFPDIEGTELSKFVKDSNHMLDWEQEFDEAALWTETVDEVKRYYVLRIKNIEFLQPFYKLIREFFNELFWLADEHLNHQPIAERLKYAAGFVGREIRVESTTIIEVDKGKKIKATVINDGEDEPKSFDFSITVTRSSKNKFEVINQVPNADRLDRLAAYIQKNPHIILKSVLQGFNIGNRTTAVNVKFC
;
A
#
# COMPACT_ATOMS: atom_id res chain seq x y z
N MET A 1 -9.71 34.59 -16.68
CA MET A 1 -8.62 33.65 -16.33
C MET A 1 -7.44 34.53 -15.93
N ASP A 2 -6.86 34.33 -14.75
CA ASP A 2 -5.78 35.18 -14.24
C ASP A 2 -4.43 34.56 -14.65
N PHE A 3 -3.90 35.02 -15.79
CA PHE A 3 -2.74 34.40 -16.45
C PHE A 3 -1.47 34.44 -15.57
N GLU A 4 -1.31 35.49 -14.78
CA GLU A 4 -0.18 35.65 -13.86
C GLU A 4 -0.20 34.60 -12.74
N LEU A 5 -1.37 34.42 -12.09
CA LEU A 5 -1.60 33.37 -11.11
C LEU A 5 -1.38 31.98 -11.72
N THR A 6 -1.90 31.76 -12.93
CA THR A 6 -1.74 30.48 -13.63
C THR A 6 -0.27 30.16 -13.92
N LEU A 7 0.50 31.10 -14.46
CA LEU A 7 1.92 30.88 -14.71
C LEU A 7 2.70 30.60 -13.42
N ARG A 8 2.40 31.34 -12.34
CA ARG A 8 3.09 31.15 -11.05
C ARG A 8 2.90 29.75 -10.49
N TYR A 9 1.68 29.23 -10.46
CA TYR A 9 1.41 27.92 -9.88
C TYR A 9 1.73 26.75 -10.81
N LEU A 10 1.94 27.00 -12.11
CA LEU A 10 2.43 25.99 -13.06
C LEU A 10 3.96 25.82 -13.02
N TYR A 11 4.71 26.92 -12.90
CA TYR A 11 6.17 26.89 -13.06
C TYR A 11 6.96 27.25 -11.80
N GLY A 12 6.30 27.73 -10.75
CA GLY A 12 6.96 28.30 -9.58
C GLY A 12 7.13 27.35 -8.39
N LYS A 13 6.73 26.07 -8.47
CA LYS A 13 6.80 25.15 -7.32
C LYS A 13 8.27 24.81 -7.04
N PRO A 14 8.88 25.29 -5.94
CA PRO A 14 10.13 24.74 -5.48
C PRO A 14 9.78 23.35 -4.92
N GLN A 15 10.41 22.31 -5.46
CA GLN A 15 10.26 20.97 -4.89
C GLN A 15 11.47 20.74 -4.00
N SER A 16 11.27 20.80 -2.68
CA SER A 16 12.33 20.42 -1.76
C SER A 16 12.61 18.92 -1.88
N ASP A 17 13.82 18.48 -1.54
CA ASP A 17 14.14 17.04 -1.50
C ASP A 17 13.20 16.27 -0.56
N PHE A 18 12.71 16.96 0.48
CA PHE A 18 11.71 16.46 1.41
C PHE A 18 10.36 16.22 0.73
N ASP A 19 9.90 17.17 -0.09
CA ASP A 19 8.67 17.01 -0.88
C ASP A 19 8.83 15.92 -1.95
N ALA A 20 10.00 15.85 -2.60
CA ALA A 20 10.28 14.82 -3.60
C ALA A 20 10.22 13.41 -3.01
N LEU A 21 10.82 13.21 -1.83
CA LEU A 21 10.75 11.92 -1.12
C LEU A 21 9.31 11.53 -0.81
N LEU A 22 8.51 12.50 -0.36
CA LEU A 22 7.12 12.34 0.02
C LEU A 22 6.24 11.87 -1.14
N ILE A 23 6.30 12.62 -2.24
CA ILE A 23 5.55 12.32 -3.47
C ILE A 23 5.94 10.95 -3.98
N HIS A 24 7.24 10.68 -4.04
CA HIS A 24 7.75 9.43 -4.53
C HIS A 24 7.29 8.23 -3.68
N LEU A 25 7.25 8.37 -2.35
CA LEU A 25 6.69 7.35 -1.47
C LEU A 25 5.21 7.08 -1.76
N GLU A 26 4.37 8.12 -1.80
CA GLU A 26 2.95 7.98 -2.09
C GLU A 26 2.73 7.30 -3.45
N ASP A 27 3.41 7.78 -4.48
CA ASP A 27 3.33 7.23 -5.84
C ASP A 27 3.80 5.77 -5.90
N MET A 28 4.85 5.40 -5.17
CA MET A 28 5.30 4.00 -5.11
C MET A 28 4.28 3.09 -4.44
N ILE A 29 3.70 3.51 -3.31
CA ILE A 29 2.70 2.68 -2.62
C ILE A 29 1.45 2.55 -3.50
N ASP A 30 0.96 3.65 -4.09
CA ASP A 30 -0.21 3.65 -4.98
C ASP A 30 0.02 2.79 -6.22
N THR A 31 1.19 2.93 -6.86
CA THR A 31 1.54 2.14 -8.05
C THR A 31 1.65 0.67 -7.69
N PHE A 32 2.31 0.36 -6.58
CA PHE A 32 2.47 -1.02 -6.12
C PHE A 32 1.12 -1.65 -5.77
N GLU A 33 0.26 -0.95 -5.03
CA GLU A 33 -1.09 -1.40 -4.69
C GLU A 33 -1.94 -1.70 -5.94
N ARG A 34 -1.95 -0.78 -6.91
CA ARG A 34 -2.66 -0.98 -8.20
C ARG A 34 -2.08 -2.14 -9.01
N ASN A 35 -0.76 -2.29 -9.04
CA ASN A 35 -0.12 -3.40 -9.74
C ASN A 35 -0.49 -4.74 -9.11
N VAL A 36 -0.58 -4.79 -7.78
CA VAL A 36 -1.03 -5.96 -7.04
C VAL A 36 -2.47 -6.33 -7.38
N GLU A 37 -3.38 -5.36 -7.34
CA GLU A 37 -4.79 -5.55 -7.68
C GLU A 37 -5.00 -5.98 -9.15
N ALA A 38 -4.34 -5.29 -10.09
CA ALA A 38 -4.43 -5.60 -11.51
C ALA A 38 -3.91 -7.01 -11.83
N THR A 39 -2.78 -7.39 -11.23
CA THR A 39 -2.19 -8.71 -11.45
C THR A 39 -3.08 -9.83 -10.90
N MET A 40 -3.64 -9.66 -9.70
CA MET A 40 -4.58 -10.63 -9.13
C MET A 40 -5.86 -10.75 -9.95
N THR A 41 -6.35 -9.64 -10.50
CA THR A 41 -7.50 -9.63 -11.41
C THR A 41 -7.22 -10.42 -12.68
N LEU A 42 -6.07 -10.19 -13.31
CA LEU A 42 -5.65 -10.91 -14.52
C LEU A 42 -5.53 -12.42 -14.26
N TYR A 43 -4.94 -12.80 -13.13
CA TYR A 43 -4.80 -14.19 -12.74
C TYR A 43 -6.15 -14.88 -12.47
N GLY A 44 -7.07 -14.20 -11.78
CA GLY A 44 -8.43 -14.70 -11.59
C GLY A 44 -9.16 -14.91 -12.91
N GLN A 45 -9.01 -13.98 -13.87
CA GLN A 45 -9.58 -14.12 -15.21
C GLN A 45 -8.96 -15.29 -15.99
N SER A 46 -7.64 -15.47 -15.92
CA SER A 46 -6.95 -16.60 -16.56
C SER A 46 -7.45 -17.94 -16.04
N TYR A 47 -7.58 -18.07 -14.71
CA TYR A 47 -8.11 -19.27 -14.05
C TYR A 47 -9.53 -19.62 -14.51
N LEU A 48 -10.44 -18.64 -14.51
CA LEU A 48 -11.82 -18.85 -14.97
C LEU A 48 -11.87 -19.24 -16.46
N SER A 49 -11.01 -18.65 -17.29
CA SER A 49 -10.91 -18.99 -18.71
C SER A 49 -10.44 -20.43 -18.91
N GLU A 50 -9.44 -20.89 -18.15
CA GLU A 50 -8.93 -22.26 -18.22
C GLU A 50 -9.97 -23.29 -17.76
N LYS A 51 -10.67 -23.03 -16.65
CA LYS A 51 -11.79 -23.87 -16.20
C LYS A 51 -12.88 -23.98 -17.26
N GLU A 52 -13.24 -22.87 -17.90
CA GLU A 52 -14.25 -22.89 -18.96
C GLU A 52 -13.78 -23.66 -20.21
N LYS A 53 -12.50 -23.61 -20.55
CA LYS A 53 -11.92 -24.43 -21.64
C LYS A 53 -12.00 -25.92 -21.31
N ILE A 54 -11.69 -26.32 -20.08
CA ILE A 54 -11.80 -27.72 -19.63
C ILE A 54 -13.24 -28.20 -19.77
N LYS A 55 -14.20 -27.44 -19.22
CA LYS A 55 -15.64 -27.79 -19.31
C LYS A 55 -16.15 -27.89 -20.74
N ASN A 56 -15.72 -26.99 -21.63
CA ASN A 56 -16.13 -27.06 -23.03
C ASN A 56 -15.49 -28.25 -23.75
N THR A 57 -14.25 -28.60 -23.42
CA THR A 57 -13.59 -29.80 -23.95
C THR A 57 -14.32 -31.06 -23.50
N PHE A 58 -14.62 -31.16 -22.21
CA PHE A 58 -15.40 -32.26 -21.64
C PHE A 58 -16.78 -32.38 -22.33
N ARG A 59 -17.54 -31.28 -22.47
CA ARG A 59 -18.84 -31.29 -23.16
C ARG A 59 -18.76 -31.84 -24.58
N VAL A 60 -17.73 -31.47 -25.34
CA VAL A 60 -17.51 -31.94 -26.71
C VAL A 60 -17.18 -33.44 -26.72
N GLN A 61 -16.22 -33.87 -25.88
CA GLN A 61 -15.83 -35.28 -25.76
C GLN A 61 -17.00 -36.15 -25.27
N TRP A 62 -17.73 -35.69 -24.26
CA TRP A 62 -18.90 -36.37 -23.71
C TRP A 62 -19.99 -36.56 -24.76
N LYS A 63 -20.26 -35.53 -25.57
CA LYS A 63 -21.23 -35.65 -26.66
C LYS A 63 -20.81 -36.71 -27.68
N ALA A 64 -19.54 -36.70 -28.11
CA ALA A 64 -19.02 -37.70 -29.04
C ALA A 64 -19.05 -39.12 -28.45
N ALA A 65 -18.67 -39.27 -27.17
CA ALA A 65 -18.75 -40.54 -26.46
C ALA A 65 -20.19 -41.08 -26.35
N ASN A 66 -21.17 -40.20 -26.16
CA ASN A 66 -22.59 -40.58 -26.17
C ASN A 66 -23.07 -41.07 -27.55
N GLU A 67 -22.52 -40.56 -28.64
CA GLU A 67 -22.82 -41.06 -29.98
C GLU A 67 -22.25 -42.48 -30.15
N VAL A 68 -20.99 -42.70 -29.77
CA VAL A 68 -20.36 -44.04 -29.75
C VAL A 68 -21.11 -45.01 -28.86
N TYR A 69 -21.57 -44.56 -27.68
CA TYR A 69 -22.35 -45.36 -26.75
C TYR A 69 -23.64 -45.89 -27.38
N LYS A 70 -24.39 -45.02 -28.08
CA LYS A 70 -25.67 -45.40 -28.69
C LYS A 70 -25.48 -46.45 -29.78
N GLU A 71 -24.51 -46.22 -30.67
CA GLU A 71 -24.16 -47.20 -31.71
C GLU A 71 -23.75 -48.54 -31.09
N ALA A 72 -22.87 -48.48 -30.09
CA ALA A 72 -22.40 -49.64 -29.34
C ALA A 72 -23.52 -50.42 -28.64
N TYR A 73 -24.49 -49.72 -28.04
CA TYR A 73 -25.63 -50.32 -27.36
C TYR A 73 -26.56 -51.04 -28.34
N GLU A 74 -26.76 -50.50 -29.55
CA GLU A 74 -27.61 -51.10 -30.58
C GLU A 74 -26.97 -52.34 -31.24
N GLU A 75 -25.63 -52.38 -31.35
CA GLU A 75 -24.88 -53.47 -31.97
C GLU A 75 -24.92 -54.80 -31.20
N ILE A 76 -25.13 -54.78 -29.88
CA ILE A 76 -25.07 -55.98 -29.04
C ILE A 76 -26.46 -56.53 -28.73
N SER A 77 -26.63 -57.83 -28.94
CA SER A 77 -27.73 -58.64 -28.44
C SER A 77 -27.37 -59.24 -27.08
N GLY A 78 -28.22 -59.05 -26.07
CA GLY A 78 -27.97 -59.55 -24.72
C GLY A 78 -28.90 -58.92 -23.69
N ASP A 79 -28.65 -59.20 -22.41
CA ASP A 79 -29.30 -58.52 -21.28
C ASP A 79 -28.86 -57.03 -21.24
N ASP A 80 -29.78 -56.14 -20.89
CA ASP A 80 -29.54 -54.69 -20.84
C ASP A 80 -28.33 -54.32 -19.96
N SER A 81 -28.06 -55.04 -18.88
CA SER A 81 -26.91 -54.82 -18.00
C SER A 81 -25.59 -55.01 -18.74
N GLU A 82 -25.44 -56.12 -19.46
CA GLU A 82 -24.24 -56.42 -20.26
C GLU A 82 -24.06 -55.41 -21.40
N LYS A 83 -25.17 -55.02 -22.05
CA LYS A 83 -25.16 -54.00 -23.10
C LYS A 83 -24.70 -52.64 -22.60
N ASN A 84 -25.24 -52.19 -21.46
CA ASN A 84 -24.86 -50.91 -20.84
C ASN A 84 -23.37 -50.92 -20.45
N ALA A 85 -22.90 -51.99 -19.80
CA ALA A 85 -21.51 -52.08 -19.35
C ALA A 85 -20.52 -52.05 -20.54
N TRP A 86 -20.81 -52.80 -21.61
CA TRP A 86 -19.95 -52.81 -22.79
C TRP A 86 -19.99 -51.47 -23.54
N ALA A 87 -21.18 -50.91 -23.75
CA ALA A 87 -21.33 -49.64 -24.46
C ALA A 87 -20.63 -48.50 -23.71
N ALA A 88 -20.72 -48.45 -22.37
CA ALA A 88 -20.04 -47.47 -21.53
C ALA A 88 -18.52 -47.61 -21.61
N HIS A 89 -18.01 -48.85 -21.60
CA HIS A 89 -16.59 -49.13 -21.78
C HIS A 89 -16.10 -48.70 -23.18
N LYS A 90 -16.83 -49.03 -24.25
CA LYS A 90 -16.48 -48.65 -25.62
C LYS A 90 -16.54 -47.13 -25.84
N ALA A 91 -17.49 -46.44 -25.21
CA ALA A 91 -17.59 -44.98 -25.19
C ALA A 91 -16.49 -44.30 -24.35
N ASN A 92 -15.77 -45.07 -23.53
CA ASN A 92 -14.65 -44.62 -22.71
C ASN A 92 -15.01 -43.51 -21.71
N PHE A 93 -16.23 -43.55 -21.15
CA PHE A 93 -16.72 -42.48 -20.24
C PHE A 93 -15.82 -42.27 -19.03
N ALA A 94 -15.37 -43.35 -18.38
CA ALA A 94 -14.53 -43.26 -17.18
C ALA A 94 -13.19 -42.54 -17.44
N TYR A 95 -12.62 -42.71 -18.64
CA TYR A 95 -11.41 -42.00 -19.03
C TYR A 95 -11.69 -40.50 -19.23
N ILE A 96 -12.79 -40.15 -19.89
CA ILE A 96 -13.16 -38.75 -20.16
C ILE A 96 -13.45 -38.01 -18.83
N GLU A 97 -14.18 -38.64 -17.90
CA GLU A 97 -14.41 -38.09 -16.56
C GLU A 97 -13.10 -37.94 -15.78
N GLY A 98 -12.23 -38.96 -15.85
CA GLY A 98 -10.92 -38.92 -15.22
C GLY A 98 -10.01 -37.83 -15.77
N GLU A 99 -10.01 -37.60 -17.08
CA GLU A 99 -9.27 -36.50 -17.73
C GLU A 99 -9.80 -35.13 -17.31
N GLU A 100 -11.12 -34.93 -17.29
CA GLU A 100 -11.72 -33.66 -16.83
C GLU A 100 -11.33 -33.38 -15.37
N GLN A 101 -11.55 -34.36 -14.48
CA GLN A 101 -11.22 -34.21 -13.07
C GLN A 101 -9.73 -33.91 -12.87
N SER A 102 -8.85 -34.66 -13.52
CA SER A 102 -7.40 -34.44 -13.42
C SER A 102 -6.99 -33.06 -13.93
N ALA A 103 -7.56 -32.61 -15.06
CA ALA A 103 -7.30 -31.28 -15.59
C ALA A 103 -7.82 -30.17 -14.66
N GLU A 104 -9.01 -30.35 -14.09
CA GLU A 104 -9.58 -29.42 -13.13
C GLU A 104 -8.73 -29.29 -11.87
N GLU A 105 -8.29 -30.41 -11.30
CA GLU A 105 -7.41 -30.47 -10.12
C GLU A 105 -6.05 -29.82 -10.40
N PHE A 106 -5.48 -30.07 -11.60
CA PHE A 106 -4.22 -29.48 -12.03
C PHE A 106 -4.31 -27.95 -12.10
N VAL A 107 -5.38 -27.41 -12.71
CA VAL A 107 -5.60 -25.96 -12.80
C VAL A 107 -5.84 -25.36 -11.42
N ASP A 108 -6.61 -26.02 -10.55
CA ASP A 108 -6.84 -25.54 -9.18
C ASP A 108 -5.57 -25.47 -8.34
N ARG A 109 -4.72 -26.50 -8.43
CA ARG A 109 -3.43 -26.52 -7.74
C ARG A 109 -2.51 -25.41 -8.25
N ASN A 110 -2.32 -25.33 -9.56
CA ASN A 110 -1.43 -24.32 -10.15
C ASN A 110 -1.88 -22.90 -9.82
N HIS A 111 -3.19 -22.64 -9.89
CA HIS A 111 -3.74 -21.33 -9.55
C HIS A 111 -3.48 -20.98 -8.07
N ARG A 112 -3.70 -21.94 -7.17
CA ARG A 112 -3.46 -21.77 -5.73
C ARG A 112 -1.98 -21.50 -5.42
N GLU A 113 -1.08 -22.27 -6.01
CA GLU A 113 0.38 -22.09 -5.83
C GLU A 113 0.85 -20.73 -6.35
N MET A 114 0.40 -20.36 -7.54
CA MET A 114 0.75 -19.07 -8.13
C MET A 114 0.22 -17.90 -7.29
N ILE A 115 -1.03 -17.96 -6.80
CA ILE A 115 -1.57 -16.94 -5.88
C ILE A 115 -0.70 -16.81 -4.64
N ASP A 116 -0.34 -17.95 -4.01
CA ASP A 116 0.49 -17.95 -2.81
C ASP A 116 1.86 -17.32 -3.08
N HIS A 117 2.55 -17.75 -4.15
CA HIS A 117 3.86 -17.20 -4.52
C HIS A 117 3.80 -15.71 -4.83
N TYR A 118 2.79 -15.28 -5.58
CA TYR A 118 2.61 -13.87 -5.91
C TYR A 118 2.35 -13.04 -4.66
N ASN A 119 1.46 -13.50 -3.78
CA ASN A 119 1.13 -12.79 -2.55
C ASN A 119 2.32 -12.73 -1.57
N LYS A 120 3.12 -13.81 -1.49
CA LYS A 120 4.40 -13.83 -0.75
C LYS A 120 5.38 -12.79 -1.31
N SER A 121 5.54 -12.74 -2.63
CA SER A 121 6.37 -11.74 -3.30
C SER A 121 5.88 -10.32 -3.03
N ALA A 122 4.57 -10.08 -3.12
CA ALA A 122 3.97 -8.77 -2.83
C ALA A 122 4.22 -8.35 -1.37
N THR A 123 4.13 -9.29 -0.43
CA THR A 123 4.43 -9.05 1.00
C THR A 123 5.88 -8.63 1.20
N ALA A 124 6.82 -9.36 0.59
CA ALA A 124 8.24 -9.05 0.66
C ALA A 124 8.56 -7.69 0.01
N MET A 125 7.93 -7.38 -1.13
CA MET A 125 8.09 -6.11 -1.84
C MET A 125 7.54 -4.93 -1.02
N LEU A 126 6.36 -5.05 -0.42
CA LEU A 126 5.79 -4.00 0.43
C LEU A 126 6.70 -3.65 1.60
N TYR A 127 7.21 -4.67 2.29
CA TYR A 127 8.14 -4.46 3.39
C TYR A 127 9.45 -3.82 2.91
N SER A 128 9.94 -4.21 1.73
CA SER A 128 11.15 -3.62 1.14
C SER A 128 10.95 -2.14 0.75
N ILE A 129 9.75 -1.76 0.28
CA ILE A 129 9.39 -0.35 0.05
C ILE A 129 9.47 0.43 1.36
N LEU A 130 8.81 -0.06 2.42
CA LEU A 130 8.88 0.55 3.76
C LEU A 130 10.33 0.71 4.23
N GLU A 131 11.12 -0.36 4.16
CA GLU A 131 12.51 -0.41 4.61
C GLU A 131 13.38 0.60 3.86
N GLY A 132 13.29 0.59 2.53
CA GLY A 132 14.06 1.47 1.65
C GLY A 132 13.70 2.94 1.82
N GLN A 133 12.40 3.26 1.91
CA GLN A 133 11.98 4.65 2.09
C GLN A 133 12.29 5.18 3.49
N PHE A 134 12.24 4.34 4.52
CA PHE A 134 12.57 4.78 5.87
C PHE A 134 14.07 5.09 6.00
N ARG A 135 14.91 4.30 5.30
CA ARG A 135 16.35 4.59 5.16
C ARG A 135 16.59 5.93 4.46
N ARG A 136 15.95 6.13 3.30
CA ARG A 136 16.09 7.36 2.51
C ARG A 136 15.65 8.58 3.31
N PHE A 137 14.59 8.44 4.10
CA PHE A 137 14.13 9.49 4.99
C PHE A 137 15.17 9.84 6.06
N ALA A 138 15.72 8.84 6.75
CA ALA A 138 16.76 9.06 7.76
C ALA A 138 18.02 9.71 7.15
N GLU A 139 18.39 9.27 5.96
CA GLU A 139 19.53 9.84 5.21
C GLU A 139 19.29 11.29 4.79
N LEU A 140 18.07 11.63 4.37
CA LEU A 140 17.72 13.02 4.06
C LEU A 140 17.86 13.92 5.29
N LEU A 141 17.36 13.48 6.44
CA LEU A 141 17.51 14.24 7.69
C LEU A 141 18.97 14.35 8.14
N ARG A 142 19.77 13.29 7.93
CA ARG A 142 21.21 13.32 8.16
C ARG A 142 21.86 14.45 7.37
N LEU A 143 21.55 14.54 6.08
CA LEU A 143 22.10 15.58 5.18
C LEU A 143 21.63 16.98 5.59
N LEU A 144 20.34 17.16 5.87
CA LEU A 144 19.79 18.46 6.29
C LEU A 144 20.37 18.93 7.64
N GLY A 145 20.60 18.00 8.57
CA GLY A 145 21.21 18.29 9.87
C GLY A 145 22.75 18.27 9.87
N ASN A 146 23.41 18.04 8.73
CA ASN A 146 24.87 17.87 8.61
C ASN A 146 25.46 16.84 9.59
N HIS A 147 24.75 15.74 9.85
CA HIS A 147 25.22 14.69 10.74
C HIS A 147 26.22 13.77 10.03
N ILE A 148 27.34 13.49 10.70
CA ILE A 148 28.40 12.62 10.17
C ILE A 148 27.98 11.14 10.25
N LEU A 149 27.37 10.74 11.38
CA LEU A 149 26.95 9.36 11.60
C LEU A 149 25.79 9.00 10.69
N THR A 150 25.83 7.79 10.15
CA THR A 150 24.81 7.17 9.31
C THR A 150 23.99 6.16 10.11
N VAL A 151 22.90 5.69 9.51
CA VAL A 151 22.10 4.59 10.08
C VAL A 151 22.97 3.35 10.31
N GLU A 152 23.88 3.04 9.37
CA GLU A 152 24.70 1.83 9.40
C GLU A 152 25.67 1.79 10.60
N ASP A 153 26.08 2.95 11.10
CA ASP A 153 26.95 3.07 12.28
C ASP A 153 26.25 2.63 13.59
N LEU A 154 24.92 2.47 13.58
CA LEU A 154 24.08 2.15 14.74
C LEU A 154 23.23 0.88 14.57
N VAL A 155 23.21 0.28 13.38
CA VAL A 155 22.30 -0.84 13.09
C VAL A 155 22.71 -2.11 13.85
N GLN A 156 21.71 -2.67 14.55
CA GLN A 156 21.73 -4.02 15.10
C GLN A 156 20.74 -4.91 14.30
N LYS A 157 20.68 -6.22 14.60
CA LYS A 157 19.89 -7.26 13.90
C LYS A 157 18.45 -6.88 13.47
N ASN A 158 17.80 -5.91 14.12
CA ASN A 158 16.48 -5.41 13.73
C ASN A 158 16.58 -4.04 13.05
N TYR A 159 16.33 -4.04 11.75
CA TYR A 159 16.56 -2.88 10.90
C TYR A 159 15.66 -1.67 11.22
N LEU A 160 14.34 -1.87 11.38
CA LEU A 160 13.41 -0.76 11.68
C LEU A 160 13.75 -0.10 13.03
N ASP A 161 14.03 -0.91 14.06
CA ASP A 161 14.46 -0.40 15.36
C ASP A 161 15.80 0.33 15.26
N GLY A 162 16.70 -0.14 14.39
CA GLY A 162 17.97 0.52 14.09
C GLY A 162 17.76 1.94 13.57
N ILE A 163 16.86 2.11 12.58
CA ILE A 163 16.52 3.44 12.07
C ILE A 163 15.85 4.28 13.15
N VAL A 164 14.88 3.75 13.91
CA VAL A 164 14.21 4.52 14.97
C VAL A 164 15.21 5.00 16.03
N LYS A 165 16.14 4.13 16.46
CA LYS A 165 17.22 4.49 17.39
C LYS A 165 18.14 5.55 16.81
N TYR A 166 18.46 5.48 15.51
CA TYR A 166 19.25 6.49 14.83
C TYR A 166 18.55 7.85 14.83
N LEU A 167 17.27 7.88 14.44
CA LEU A 167 16.45 9.10 14.46
C LEU A 167 16.33 9.70 15.86
N GLU A 168 16.16 8.87 16.90
CA GLU A 168 16.05 9.33 18.29
C GLU A 168 17.39 9.84 18.82
N LYS A 169 18.50 9.13 18.59
CA LYS A 169 19.79 9.41 19.26
C LYS A 169 20.74 10.33 18.49
N VAL A 170 20.71 10.28 17.16
CA VAL A 170 21.63 11.06 16.31
C VAL A 170 20.94 12.31 15.79
N ILE A 171 19.76 12.14 15.18
CA ILE A 171 18.99 13.26 14.65
C ILE A 171 18.32 14.03 15.80
N GLY A 172 17.87 13.34 16.85
CA GLY A 172 17.20 13.97 18.00
C GLY A 172 15.70 14.16 17.79
N LEU A 173 15.06 13.28 17.02
CA LEU A 173 13.60 13.25 16.85
C LEU A 173 12.91 12.65 18.07
N ASN A 174 11.79 13.26 18.49
CA ASN A 174 10.91 12.65 19.50
C ASN A 174 10.06 11.53 18.88
N VAL A 175 10.62 10.33 18.83
CA VAL A 175 9.99 9.16 18.18
C VAL A 175 8.84 8.52 18.98
N THR A 176 8.37 9.15 20.06
CA THR A 176 7.34 8.57 20.94
C THR A 176 6.05 8.27 20.19
N THR A 177 5.63 9.14 19.26
CA THR A 177 4.38 8.97 18.50
C THR A 177 4.47 7.92 17.40
N ILE A 178 5.68 7.60 16.90
CA ILE A 178 5.86 6.58 15.86
C ILE A 178 6.05 5.15 16.41
N LYS A 179 6.42 4.98 17.68
CA LYS A 179 6.62 3.65 18.31
C LYS A 179 5.42 2.70 18.13
N PRO A 180 4.15 3.12 18.34
CA PRO A 180 2.99 2.25 18.12
C PRO A 180 2.83 1.78 16.67
N TYR A 181 3.32 2.52 15.68
CA TYR A 181 3.28 2.10 14.28
C TYR A 181 4.30 0.99 14.01
N ILE A 182 5.49 1.07 14.62
CA ILE A 182 6.53 0.04 14.50
C ILE A 182 6.03 -1.30 15.05
N GLU A 183 5.35 -1.29 16.19
CA GLU A 183 4.71 -2.49 16.77
C GLU A 183 3.66 -3.08 15.83
N LYS A 184 2.80 -2.23 15.22
CA LYS A 184 1.80 -2.68 14.24
C LYS A 184 2.41 -3.21 12.95
N LEU A 185 3.63 -2.80 12.59
CA LEU A 185 4.38 -3.28 11.43
C LEU A 185 5.15 -4.59 11.71
N GLN A 186 5.22 -5.03 12.97
CA GLN A 186 5.92 -6.25 13.37
C GLN A 186 5.41 -7.52 12.66
N PRO A 187 4.10 -7.77 12.50
CA PRO A 187 3.63 -8.94 11.77
C PRO A 187 4.12 -8.98 10.32
N LEU A 188 4.12 -7.83 9.63
CA LEU A 188 4.63 -7.73 8.25
C LEU A 188 6.13 -8.07 8.17
N ARG A 189 6.93 -7.61 9.14
CA ARG A 189 8.35 -7.98 9.26
C ARG A 189 8.52 -9.48 9.46
N LEU A 190 7.76 -10.07 10.39
CA LEU A 190 7.85 -11.51 10.69
C LEU A 190 7.51 -12.35 9.46
N LEU A 191 6.44 -12.00 8.76
CA LEU A 191 6.04 -12.62 7.50
C LEU A 191 7.16 -12.54 6.47
N ARG A 192 7.66 -11.33 6.18
CA ARG A 192 8.73 -11.13 5.19
C ARG A 192 9.96 -11.97 5.53
N ASN A 193 10.41 -11.96 6.78
CA ASN A 193 11.59 -12.73 7.18
C ASN A 193 11.39 -14.24 6.98
N LYS A 194 10.20 -14.76 7.27
CA LYS A 194 9.89 -16.17 7.10
C LYS A 194 9.75 -16.57 5.64
N ILE A 195 9.13 -15.72 4.81
CA ILE A 195 9.07 -15.89 3.36
C ILE A 195 10.48 -15.91 2.76
N MET A 196 11.37 -15.02 3.19
CA MET A 196 12.71 -14.88 2.60
C MET A 196 13.73 -15.94 3.03
N HIS A 197 13.62 -16.48 4.24
CA HIS A 197 14.62 -17.43 4.74
C HIS A 197 14.25 -18.89 4.52
N ASN A 198 12.96 -19.25 4.59
CA ASN A 198 12.51 -20.65 4.52
C ASN A 198 11.32 -20.83 3.57
N ASN A 199 11.08 -19.93 2.61
CA ASN A 199 9.89 -19.97 1.74
C ASN A 199 8.52 -20.01 2.50
N GLY A 200 8.53 -19.62 3.78
CA GLY A 200 7.37 -19.75 4.67
C GLY A 200 7.19 -21.12 5.31
N GLU A 201 8.22 -21.95 5.40
CA GLU A 201 8.20 -23.27 6.06
C GLU A 201 8.53 -23.18 7.57
N PHE A 202 7.80 -23.96 8.35
CA PHE A 202 7.87 -23.98 9.81
C PHE A 202 7.87 -25.42 10.35
N PRO A 203 8.86 -25.79 11.18
CA PRO A 203 8.84 -27.09 11.85
C PRO A 203 7.78 -27.17 12.95
N ASP A 204 7.45 -26.04 13.57
CA ASP A 204 6.39 -25.90 14.58
C ASP A 204 5.74 -24.51 14.45
N ILE A 205 4.43 -24.47 14.65
CA ILE A 205 3.60 -23.26 14.59
C ILE A 205 3.14 -22.79 15.96
N GLU A 206 3.22 -23.63 17.01
CA GLU A 206 2.66 -23.29 18.32
C GLU A 206 3.44 -22.17 19.03
N GLY A 207 2.70 -21.30 19.74
CA GLY A 207 3.28 -20.25 20.60
C GLY A 207 3.94 -19.06 19.88
N THR A 208 4.01 -19.05 18.55
CA THR A 208 4.62 -17.93 17.81
C THR A 208 3.65 -16.75 17.66
N GLU A 209 4.15 -15.50 17.73
CA GLU A 209 3.33 -14.30 17.44
C GLU A 209 2.68 -14.37 16.05
N LEU A 210 3.39 -15.02 15.10
CA LEU A 210 2.90 -15.23 13.75
C LEU A 210 1.69 -16.17 13.70
N SER A 211 1.63 -17.21 14.55
CA SER A 211 0.48 -18.11 14.62
C SER A 211 -0.80 -17.40 15.04
N LYS A 212 -0.69 -16.45 15.99
CA LYS A 212 -1.80 -15.61 16.41
C LYS A 212 -2.24 -14.71 15.24
N PHE A 213 -1.28 -14.08 14.57
CA PHE A 213 -1.57 -13.22 13.42
C PHE A 213 -2.28 -13.98 12.28
N VAL A 214 -1.85 -15.21 11.96
CA VAL A 214 -2.51 -16.05 10.96
C VAL A 214 -3.94 -16.40 11.38
N LYS A 215 -4.16 -16.76 12.66
CA LYS A 215 -5.51 -17.03 13.19
C LYS A 215 -6.45 -15.82 13.12
N ASP A 216 -5.92 -14.63 13.38
CA ASP A 216 -6.69 -13.37 13.37
C ASP A 216 -6.94 -12.86 11.93
N SER A 217 -6.42 -13.53 10.90
CA SER A 217 -6.47 -13.06 9.51
C SER A 217 -7.75 -13.38 8.74
N ASN A 218 -8.79 -13.94 9.39
CA ASN A 218 -10.04 -14.35 8.75
C ASN A 218 -9.83 -15.25 7.51
N HIS A 219 -8.95 -16.24 7.60
CA HIS A 219 -8.62 -17.19 6.51
C HIS A 219 -7.92 -16.57 5.28
N MET A 220 -7.44 -15.33 5.37
CA MET A 220 -6.60 -14.74 4.32
C MET A 220 -5.20 -15.36 4.31
N LEU A 221 -4.71 -15.78 5.48
CA LEU A 221 -3.52 -16.57 5.66
C LEU A 221 -3.91 -17.91 6.30
N ASP A 222 -3.28 -19.00 5.88
CA ASP A 222 -3.51 -20.32 6.44
C ASP A 222 -2.20 -21.11 6.58
N TRP A 223 -2.22 -22.11 7.45
CA TRP A 223 -1.17 -23.12 7.56
C TRP A 223 -1.59 -24.36 6.78
N GLU A 224 -0.74 -24.80 5.85
CA GLU A 224 -0.90 -26.07 5.15
C GLU A 224 0.16 -27.04 5.69
N GLN A 225 -0.28 -28.22 6.13
CA GLN A 225 0.64 -29.25 6.61
C GLN A 225 1.20 -30.01 5.41
N GLU A 226 2.52 -30.03 5.29
CA GLU A 226 3.23 -30.76 4.26
C GLU A 226 4.16 -31.80 4.87
N PHE A 227 4.56 -32.76 4.04
CA PHE A 227 5.44 -33.86 4.40
C PHE A 227 6.69 -33.75 3.53
N ASP A 228 7.85 -34.04 4.10
CA ASP A 228 9.07 -34.16 3.31
C ASP A 228 8.97 -35.41 2.42
N GLU A 229 8.67 -35.21 1.13
CA GLU A 229 8.54 -36.30 0.17
C GLU A 229 9.83 -37.12 0.02
N ALA A 230 11.00 -36.53 0.29
CA ALA A 230 12.26 -37.26 0.27
C ALA A 230 12.34 -38.28 1.41
N ALA A 231 11.74 -37.98 2.57
CA ALA A 231 11.69 -38.88 3.72
C ALA A 231 10.79 -40.10 3.50
N LEU A 232 9.77 -40.00 2.62
CA LEU A 232 8.89 -41.11 2.27
C LEU A 232 9.62 -42.28 1.59
N TRP A 233 10.77 -42.03 0.98
CA TRP A 233 11.54 -43.03 0.26
C TRP A 233 12.71 -43.62 1.07
N THR A 234 13.01 -43.10 2.26
CA THR A 234 14.23 -43.44 3.01
C THR A 234 14.02 -43.89 4.45
N GLU A 235 12.87 -43.64 5.07
CA GLU A 235 12.65 -43.93 6.51
C GLU A 235 11.43 -44.84 6.77
N THR A 236 11.46 -45.55 7.89
CA THR A 236 10.25 -46.17 8.47
C THR A 236 9.22 -45.08 8.76
N VAL A 237 7.95 -45.34 8.43
CA VAL A 237 6.80 -44.39 8.43
C VAL A 237 6.68 -43.51 9.70
N ASP A 238 7.28 -43.92 10.81
CA ASP A 238 7.26 -43.21 12.10
C ASP A 238 8.17 -41.96 12.18
N GLU A 239 9.08 -41.71 11.22
CA GLU A 239 10.05 -40.58 11.28
C GLU A 239 9.78 -39.43 10.28
N VAL A 240 8.70 -39.49 9.48
CA VAL A 240 8.38 -38.43 8.50
C VAL A 240 8.17 -37.08 9.21
N LYS A 241 9.17 -36.20 9.07
CA LYS A 241 9.11 -34.83 9.61
C LYS A 241 8.02 -34.06 8.91
N ARG A 242 6.99 -33.72 9.68
CA ARG A 242 5.91 -32.83 9.25
C ARG A 242 6.38 -31.40 9.42
N TYR A 243 6.11 -30.57 8.44
CA TYR A 243 6.29 -29.12 8.54
C TYR A 243 5.03 -28.41 8.07
N TYR A 244 4.93 -27.14 8.40
CA TYR A 244 3.82 -26.29 8.02
C TYR A 244 4.30 -25.24 7.04
N VAL A 245 3.59 -25.08 5.94
CA VAL A 245 3.80 -24.02 4.96
C VAL A 245 2.78 -22.94 5.20
N LEU A 246 3.26 -21.70 5.35
CA LEU A 246 2.39 -20.53 5.32
C LEU A 246 1.86 -20.35 3.90
N ARG A 247 0.54 -20.30 3.76
CA ARG A 247 -0.15 -19.94 2.52
C ARG A 247 -0.81 -18.58 2.65
N ILE A 248 -0.63 -17.71 1.66
CA ILE A 248 -1.31 -16.42 1.57
C ILE A 248 -2.34 -16.51 0.46
N LYS A 249 -3.59 -16.79 0.85
CA LYS A 249 -4.69 -17.08 -0.08
C LYS A 249 -5.31 -15.84 -0.69
N ASN A 250 -5.35 -14.74 0.06
CA ASN A 250 -5.99 -13.51 -0.38
C ASN A 250 -5.09 -12.31 -0.06
N ILE A 251 -4.80 -11.51 -1.08
CA ILE A 251 -3.95 -10.33 -1.00
C ILE A 251 -4.54 -9.17 -0.21
N GLU A 252 -5.86 -9.19 0.04
CA GLU A 252 -6.58 -8.17 0.81
C GLU A 252 -6.00 -7.96 2.21
N PHE A 253 -5.32 -8.96 2.78
CA PHE A 253 -4.64 -8.81 4.07
C PHE A 253 -3.53 -7.74 4.06
N LEU A 254 -3.01 -7.35 2.88
CA LEU A 254 -2.04 -6.25 2.75
C LEU A 254 -2.69 -4.86 2.87
N GLN A 255 -4.01 -4.75 2.67
CA GLN A 255 -4.72 -3.46 2.67
C GLN A 255 -4.52 -2.64 3.96
N PRO A 256 -4.64 -3.23 5.16
CA PRO A 256 -4.31 -2.53 6.40
C PRO A 256 -2.87 -2.03 6.44
N PHE A 257 -1.91 -2.75 5.85
CA PHE A 257 -0.50 -2.38 5.84
C PHE A 257 -0.18 -1.22 4.89
N TYR A 258 -0.80 -1.16 3.70
CA TYR A 258 -0.65 0.01 2.82
C TYR A 258 -1.07 1.29 3.54
N LYS A 259 -2.21 1.26 4.21
CA LYS A 259 -2.70 2.37 5.02
C LYS A 259 -1.76 2.68 6.18
N LEU A 260 -1.32 1.66 6.92
CA LEU A 260 -0.44 1.81 8.08
C LEU A 260 0.90 2.45 7.69
N ILE A 261 1.50 2.05 6.56
CA ILE A 261 2.75 2.62 6.06
C ILE A 261 2.56 4.10 5.71
N ARG A 262 1.49 4.47 5.01
CA ARG A 262 1.17 5.88 4.71
C ARG A 262 0.99 6.71 5.99
N GLU A 263 0.27 6.17 6.98
CA GLU A 263 0.07 6.84 8.27
C GLU A 263 1.37 6.98 9.07
N PHE A 264 2.21 5.93 9.07
CA PHE A 264 3.53 5.95 9.71
C PHE A 264 4.42 7.04 9.14
N PHE A 265 4.54 7.11 7.81
CA PHE A 265 5.37 8.12 7.17
C PHE A 265 4.81 9.53 7.37
N ASN A 266 3.49 9.73 7.29
CA ASN A 266 2.87 11.01 7.61
C ASN A 266 3.25 11.51 9.01
N GLU A 267 3.12 10.65 10.03
CA GLU A 267 3.52 11.00 11.40
C GLU A 267 5.01 11.35 11.47
N LEU A 268 5.85 10.57 10.77
CA LEU A 268 7.28 10.81 10.68
C LEU A 268 7.61 12.17 10.02
N PHE A 269 6.84 12.59 9.01
CA PHE A 269 6.98 13.90 8.38
C PHE A 269 6.61 15.04 9.33
N TRP A 270 5.56 14.88 10.16
CA TRP A 270 5.23 15.88 11.19
C TRP A 270 6.34 16.04 12.21
N LEU A 271 6.91 14.93 12.69
CA LEU A 271 8.02 14.97 13.65
C LEU A 271 9.26 15.65 13.05
N ALA A 272 9.58 15.36 11.79
CA ALA A 272 10.70 16.02 11.12
C ALA A 272 10.47 17.50 10.87
N ASP A 273 9.25 17.90 10.48
CA ASP A 273 8.90 19.30 10.32
C ASP A 273 9.03 20.07 11.65
N GLU A 274 8.55 19.50 12.76
CA GLU A 274 8.73 20.07 14.11
C GLU A 274 10.21 20.21 14.47
N HIS A 275 11.02 19.17 14.23
CA HIS A 275 12.46 19.21 14.49
C HIS A 275 13.20 20.27 13.65
N LEU A 276 12.72 20.53 12.42
CA LEU A 276 13.24 21.56 11.52
C LEU A 276 12.57 22.93 11.74
N ASN A 277 11.94 23.16 12.90
CA ASN A 277 11.25 24.41 13.24
C ASN A 277 10.22 24.85 12.19
N HIS A 278 9.49 23.90 11.62
CA HIS A 278 8.47 24.09 10.59
C HIS A 278 8.96 24.71 9.27
N GLN A 279 10.27 24.66 8.98
CA GLN A 279 10.83 25.21 7.75
C GLN A 279 10.21 24.60 6.48
N PRO A 280 10.00 23.26 6.36
CA PRO A 280 9.34 22.68 5.19
C PRO A 280 7.93 23.26 4.96
N ILE A 281 7.09 23.33 5.99
CA ILE A 281 5.76 23.93 5.87
C ILE A 281 5.83 25.43 5.54
N ALA A 282 6.76 26.16 6.15
CA ALA A 282 6.95 27.59 5.89
C ALA A 282 7.28 27.88 4.41
N GLU A 283 8.16 27.09 3.78
CA GLU A 283 8.47 27.24 2.34
C GLU A 283 7.25 26.95 1.46
N ARG A 284 6.43 25.96 1.83
CA ARG A 284 5.18 25.66 1.12
C ARG A 284 4.14 26.77 1.28
N LEU A 285 4.04 27.37 2.46
CA LEU A 285 3.17 28.52 2.71
C LEU A 285 3.64 29.77 1.96
N LYS A 286 4.96 30.01 1.90
CA LYS A 286 5.58 31.05 1.06
C LYS A 286 5.23 30.87 -0.41
N TYR A 287 5.30 29.64 -0.92
CA TYR A 287 4.83 29.34 -2.28
C TYR A 287 3.35 29.68 -2.48
N ALA A 288 2.49 29.27 -1.54
CA ALA A 288 1.06 29.55 -1.60
C ALA A 288 0.72 31.04 -1.48
N ALA A 289 1.40 31.79 -0.64
CA ALA A 289 1.26 33.24 -0.48
C ALA A 289 1.99 34.04 -1.57
N GLY A 290 2.79 33.36 -2.39
CA GLY A 290 3.75 34.01 -3.25
C GLY A 290 3.15 35.07 -4.16
N PHE A 291 1.93 34.89 -4.68
CA PHE A 291 1.32 35.88 -5.58
C PHE A 291 1.17 37.29 -4.98
N VAL A 292 1.13 37.40 -3.65
CA VAL A 292 0.96 38.69 -2.97
C VAL A 292 2.13 39.64 -3.25
N GLY A 293 3.35 39.11 -3.37
CA GLY A 293 4.55 39.91 -3.60
C GLY A 293 5.72 39.12 -4.14
N ARG A 294 6.75 39.81 -4.63
CA ARG A 294 7.98 39.15 -5.10
C ARG A 294 8.89 38.72 -3.95
N GLU A 295 8.82 39.42 -2.83
CA GLU A 295 9.70 39.25 -1.67
C GLU A 295 8.88 38.80 -0.46
N ILE A 296 8.30 37.60 -0.57
CA ILE A 296 7.51 36.99 0.49
C ILE A 296 8.41 36.12 1.37
N ARG A 297 8.32 36.31 2.68
CA ARG A 297 8.88 35.42 3.70
C ARG A 297 7.82 35.01 4.72
N VAL A 298 7.98 33.82 5.27
CA VAL A 298 7.17 33.34 6.40
C VAL A 298 7.99 33.54 7.66
N GLU A 299 7.54 34.45 8.53
CA GLU A 299 8.28 34.83 9.75
C GLU A 299 8.08 33.83 10.88
N SER A 300 6.86 33.34 11.04
CA SER A 300 6.54 32.34 12.05
C SER A 300 5.62 31.29 11.44
N THR A 301 5.74 30.05 11.92
CA THR A 301 4.80 28.97 11.64
C THR A 301 4.48 28.26 12.94
N THR A 302 3.21 27.94 13.16
CA THR A 302 2.75 27.21 14.34
C THR A 302 1.69 26.20 13.91
N ILE A 303 1.84 24.97 14.39
CA ILE A 303 0.87 23.90 14.19
C ILE A 303 0.11 23.72 15.50
N ILE A 304 -1.22 23.71 15.41
CA ILE A 304 -2.12 23.57 16.55
C ILE A 304 -3.02 22.36 16.30
N GLU A 305 -3.02 21.41 17.21
CA GLU A 305 -4.01 20.32 17.22
C GLU A 305 -5.41 20.90 17.50
N VAL A 306 -6.39 20.51 16.70
CA VAL A 306 -7.80 20.91 16.85
C VAL A 306 -8.70 19.69 16.86
N ASP A 307 -9.97 19.84 17.25
CA ASP A 307 -10.90 18.71 17.22
C ASP A 307 -10.92 18.07 15.82
N LYS A 308 -10.51 16.79 15.77
CA LYS A 308 -10.45 15.96 14.56
C LYS A 308 -9.58 16.54 13.44
N GLY A 309 -8.51 17.27 13.75
CA GLY A 309 -7.60 17.74 12.71
C GLY A 309 -6.48 18.65 13.21
N LYS A 310 -5.90 19.43 12.29
CA LYS A 310 -4.79 20.33 12.56
C LYS A 310 -5.05 21.71 11.98
N LYS A 311 -4.51 22.73 12.64
CA LYS A 311 -4.49 24.11 12.15
C LYS A 311 -3.04 24.57 12.03
N ILE A 312 -2.65 24.92 10.82
CA ILE A 312 -1.39 25.59 10.52
C ILE A 312 -1.67 27.09 10.55
N LYS A 313 -0.87 27.84 11.30
CA LYS A 313 -0.86 29.30 11.31
C LYS A 313 0.52 29.78 10.92
N ALA A 314 0.60 30.87 10.18
CA ALA A 314 1.82 31.55 9.83
C ALA A 314 1.61 33.04 9.73
N THR A 315 2.65 33.81 10.02
CA THR A 315 2.70 35.24 9.71
C THR A 315 3.55 35.42 8.46
N VAL A 316 2.97 36.01 7.43
CA VAL A 316 3.59 36.23 6.13
C VAL A 316 3.96 37.70 6.01
N ILE A 317 5.21 37.96 5.64
CA ILE A 317 5.73 39.31 5.42
C ILE A 317 6.06 39.47 3.93
N ASN A 318 5.63 40.61 3.39
CA ASN A 318 5.97 41.07 2.05
C ASN A 318 6.94 42.25 2.18
N ASP A 319 8.23 41.97 1.98
CA ASP A 319 9.29 42.97 2.06
C ASP A 319 9.33 43.88 0.80
N GLY A 320 8.59 43.51 -0.25
CA GLY A 320 8.47 44.27 -1.50
C GLY A 320 7.56 45.50 -1.37
N GLU A 321 7.39 46.26 -2.45
CA GLU A 321 6.58 47.49 -2.45
C GLU A 321 5.06 47.23 -2.36
N ASP A 322 4.61 46.02 -2.71
CA ASP A 322 3.20 45.66 -2.79
C ASP A 322 2.51 45.56 -1.41
N GLU A 323 1.21 45.85 -1.37
CA GLU A 323 0.36 45.64 -0.18
C GLU A 323 -0.38 44.28 -0.23
N PRO A 324 -0.68 43.65 0.92
CA PRO A 324 -0.29 44.07 2.27
C PRO A 324 1.17 43.79 2.60
N LYS A 325 1.78 44.62 3.46
CA LYS A 325 3.14 44.39 4.01
C LYS A 325 3.24 43.17 4.92
N SER A 326 2.18 42.83 5.64
CA SER A 326 2.13 41.67 6.52
C SER A 326 0.68 41.19 6.68
N PHE A 327 0.50 39.89 6.82
CA PHE A 327 -0.80 39.27 7.08
C PHE A 327 -0.62 37.90 7.74
N ASP A 328 -1.64 37.48 8.50
CA ASP A 328 -1.70 36.13 9.04
C ASP A 328 -2.32 35.19 8.00
N PHE A 329 -1.73 34.02 7.86
CA PHE A 329 -2.20 32.95 6.99
C PHE A 329 -2.49 31.72 7.85
N SER A 330 -3.71 31.19 7.80
CA SER A 330 -4.00 29.91 8.42
C SER A 330 -4.70 28.92 7.49
N ILE A 331 -4.35 27.65 7.65
CA ILE A 331 -4.98 26.51 7.01
C ILE A 331 -5.48 25.60 8.13
N THR A 332 -6.80 25.47 8.25
CA THR A 332 -7.43 24.54 9.17
C THR A 332 -7.95 23.35 8.38
N VAL A 333 -7.58 22.14 8.78
CA VAL A 333 -8.06 20.92 8.17
C VAL A 333 -8.68 20.05 9.25
N THR A 334 -9.92 19.64 9.04
CA THR A 334 -10.66 18.78 9.96
C THR A 334 -11.37 17.65 9.22
N ARG A 335 -11.59 16.53 9.92
CA ARG A 335 -12.45 15.46 9.41
C ARG A 335 -13.90 15.95 9.31
N SER A 336 -14.55 15.63 8.21
CA SER A 336 -15.91 16.06 7.88
C SER A 336 -16.71 14.89 7.30
N SER A 337 -18.03 14.99 7.24
CA SER A 337 -18.89 14.03 6.52
C SER A 337 -18.91 14.30 5.00
N LYS A 338 -18.50 15.50 4.57
CA LYS A 338 -18.43 15.91 3.17
C LYS A 338 -17.15 16.69 2.91
N ASN A 339 -16.59 16.53 1.72
CA ASN A 339 -15.48 17.36 1.28
C ASN A 339 -15.94 18.82 1.17
N LYS A 340 -15.27 19.71 1.89
CA LYS A 340 -15.51 21.15 1.83
C LYS A 340 -14.17 21.86 1.69
N PHE A 341 -14.11 22.82 0.78
CA PHE A 341 -12.95 23.69 0.62
C PHE A 341 -13.42 25.14 0.59
N GLU A 342 -12.89 25.94 1.50
CA GLU A 342 -13.30 27.34 1.67
C GLU A 342 -12.07 28.22 1.87
N VAL A 343 -12.03 29.33 1.15
CA VAL A 343 -10.99 30.35 1.25
C VAL A 343 -11.63 31.67 1.61
N ILE A 344 -11.12 32.32 2.65
CA ILE A 344 -11.63 33.58 3.16
C ILE A 344 -10.47 34.57 3.25
N ASN A 345 -10.62 35.73 2.60
CA ASN A 345 -9.76 36.88 2.88
C ASN A 345 -10.46 37.80 3.89
N GLN A 346 -9.76 38.15 4.96
CA GLN A 346 -10.20 39.09 5.99
C GLN A 346 -9.27 40.30 6.10
N VAL A 347 -8.22 40.37 5.27
CA VAL A 347 -7.30 41.50 5.22
C VAL A 347 -7.96 42.66 4.45
N PRO A 348 -8.19 43.81 5.09
CA PRO A 348 -8.88 44.93 4.45
C PRO A 348 -8.02 45.57 3.35
N ASN A 349 -8.67 45.99 2.25
CA ASN A 349 -8.04 46.69 1.12
C ASN A 349 -6.87 45.93 0.46
N ALA A 350 -6.94 44.60 0.41
CA ALA A 350 -5.89 43.74 -0.13
C ALA A 350 -6.30 43.06 -1.45
N ASP A 351 -6.40 43.84 -2.54
CA ASP A 351 -6.88 43.37 -3.85
C ASP A 351 -6.15 42.12 -4.38
N ARG A 352 -4.83 42.03 -4.13
CA ARG A 352 -4.03 40.86 -4.51
C ARG A 352 -4.41 39.61 -3.72
N LEU A 353 -4.71 39.76 -2.42
CA LEU A 353 -5.19 38.66 -1.59
C LEU A 353 -6.61 38.25 -1.98
N ASP A 354 -7.48 39.18 -2.37
CA ASP A 354 -8.81 38.85 -2.89
C ASP A 354 -8.73 38.04 -4.19
N ARG A 355 -7.85 38.48 -5.11
CA ARG A 355 -7.56 37.73 -6.34
C ARG A 355 -7.00 36.34 -6.04
N LEU A 356 -6.04 36.25 -5.13
CA LEU A 356 -5.44 34.98 -4.71
C LEU A 356 -6.47 34.05 -4.08
N ALA A 357 -7.30 34.55 -3.16
CA ALA A 357 -8.34 33.79 -2.49
C ALA A 357 -9.35 33.23 -3.49
N ALA A 358 -9.84 34.07 -4.42
CA ALA A 358 -10.75 33.66 -5.48
C ALA A 358 -10.12 32.62 -6.41
N TYR A 359 -8.82 32.72 -6.69
CA TYR A 359 -8.10 31.76 -7.52
C TYR A 359 -7.90 30.41 -6.81
N ILE A 360 -7.45 30.41 -5.56
CA ILE A 360 -7.30 29.19 -4.76
C ILE A 360 -8.65 28.50 -4.56
N GLN A 361 -9.73 29.26 -4.32
CA GLN A 361 -11.08 28.71 -4.19
C GLN A 361 -11.53 27.93 -5.44
N LYS A 362 -11.13 28.39 -6.63
CA LYS A 362 -11.39 27.70 -7.91
C LYS A 362 -10.39 26.58 -8.19
N ASN A 363 -9.21 26.62 -7.55
CA ASN A 363 -8.09 25.71 -7.78
C ASN A 363 -7.59 25.09 -6.46
N PRO A 364 -8.42 24.31 -5.75
CA PRO A 364 -8.10 23.79 -4.42
C PRO A 364 -6.86 22.89 -4.41
N HIS A 365 -6.49 22.30 -5.56
CA HIS A 365 -5.30 21.47 -5.71
C HIS A 365 -3.99 22.20 -5.37
N ILE A 366 -3.94 23.54 -5.44
CA ILE A 366 -2.77 24.31 -5.02
C ILE A 366 -2.48 24.06 -3.54
N ILE A 367 -3.51 24.18 -2.70
CA ILE A 367 -3.38 23.90 -1.26
C ILE A 367 -3.27 22.40 -1.02
N LEU A 368 -4.19 21.61 -1.56
CA LEU A 368 -4.29 20.18 -1.27
C LEU A 368 -3.07 19.37 -1.75
N LYS A 369 -2.52 19.69 -2.93
CA LYS A 369 -1.42 18.94 -3.56
C LYS A 369 -0.08 19.66 -3.55
N SER A 370 -0.01 20.94 -3.17
CA SER A 370 1.28 21.64 -3.10
C SER A 370 1.66 22.03 -1.68
N VAL A 371 0.69 22.43 -0.84
CA VAL A 371 0.96 22.81 0.55
C VAL A 371 0.84 21.61 1.49
N LEU A 372 -0.22 20.84 1.31
CA LEU A 372 -0.61 19.77 2.23
C LEU A 372 -0.15 18.38 1.76
N GLN A 373 0.60 18.30 0.67
CA GLN A 373 1.07 17.04 0.09
C GLN A 373 1.92 16.25 1.09
N GLY A 374 1.67 14.94 1.22
CA GLY A 374 2.41 14.07 2.13
C GLY A 374 2.06 14.19 3.61
N PHE A 375 1.46 15.31 4.01
CA PHE A 375 0.77 15.39 5.27
C PHE A 375 -0.60 14.77 5.04
N ASN A 376 -0.77 13.51 5.39
CA ASN A 376 -2.07 12.84 5.30
C ASN A 376 -3.00 13.47 6.33
N ILE A 377 -3.75 14.48 5.89
CA ILE A 377 -4.67 15.23 6.75
C ILE A 377 -6.04 14.54 6.85
N GLY A 378 -6.05 13.25 6.50
CA GLY A 378 -7.14 12.31 6.64
C GLY A 378 -7.45 11.61 5.32
N ASN A 379 -7.29 10.29 5.27
CA ASN A 379 -7.83 9.40 4.23
C ASN A 379 -9.37 9.33 4.25
N ARG A 380 -10.05 10.43 4.59
CA ARG A 380 -11.50 10.55 4.81
C ARG A 380 -11.97 11.87 4.24
N THR A 381 -13.28 12.03 4.10
CA THR A 381 -13.88 13.33 3.75
C THR A 381 -13.36 14.44 4.67
N THR A 382 -12.77 15.49 4.09
CA THR A 382 -12.10 16.58 4.84
C THR A 382 -12.76 17.92 4.59
N ALA A 383 -12.82 18.76 5.62
CA ALA A 383 -13.08 20.18 5.48
C ALA A 383 -11.74 20.94 5.59
N VAL A 384 -11.41 21.72 4.57
CA VAL A 384 -10.24 22.60 4.54
C VAL A 384 -10.71 24.04 4.49
N ASN A 385 -10.27 24.83 5.46
CA ASN A 385 -10.56 26.25 5.54
C ASN A 385 -9.25 27.04 5.54
N VAL A 386 -9.08 27.88 4.53
CA VAL A 386 -7.92 28.73 4.29
C VAL A 386 -8.33 30.15 4.64
N LYS A 387 -7.59 30.82 5.53
CA LYS A 387 -7.88 32.20 5.92
C LYS A 387 -6.64 33.08 5.79
N PHE A 388 -6.81 34.22 5.15
CA PHE A 388 -5.90 35.36 5.23
C PHE A 388 -6.51 36.36 6.20
N CYS A 389 -5.79 36.73 7.25
CA CYS A 389 -6.27 37.53 8.38
C CYS A 389 -5.40 38.76 8.60
#